data_AF-A0A7C1MHK7-F1
#
_entry.id   AF-A0A7C1MHK7-F1
#
_cell.length_a   1.000
_cell.length_b   1.000
_cell.length_c   1.000
_cell.angle_alpha   90.00
_cell.angle_beta   90.00
_cell.angle_gamma   90.00
#
_symmetry.space_group_name_H-M   'P 1'
#
loop_
_entity.id
_entity.type
_entity.pdbx_description
1 polymer ?
#
loop_
_entity_poly.entity_id
_entity_poly.type
_entity_poly.pdbx_seq_one_letter_code
_entity_poly.pdbx_strand_id
1 'polypeptide(L)'
;MPARTDDSLERPVNVMLEFNQNRDWNEYWTNDKYPGDEYYLRSCQPAVIYQATIDPAMPGGEVLMKTIGHSHPSGKTGELFDELSTLTTALTIADSITIYTGKVK
;
A
#
# COMPACT_ATOMS: atom_id res chain seq x y z
N MET A 1 -8.70 -1.04 -13.66
CA MET A 1 -9.79 -0.03 -13.62
C MET A 1 -9.14 1.36 -13.59
N PRO A 2 -9.59 2.34 -14.37
CA PRO A 2 -9.08 3.70 -14.25
C PRO A 2 -9.67 4.38 -13.00
N ALA A 3 -8.82 4.95 -12.15
CA ALA A 3 -9.24 5.88 -11.11
C ALA A 3 -9.42 7.27 -11.71
N ARG A 4 -10.49 7.99 -11.33
CA ARG A 4 -10.78 9.35 -11.81
C ARG A 4 -11.20 10.22 -10.64
N THR A 5 -10.77 11.48 -10.66
CA THR A 5 -11.29 12.52 -9.79
C THR A 5 -12.59 13.09 -10.36
N ASP A 6 -13.44 13.63 -9.49
CA ASP A 6 -14.64 14.37 -9.92
C ASP A 6 -14.26 15.76 -10.46
N ASP A 7 -13.28 16.40 -9.82
CA ASP A 7 -12.73 17.70 -10.20
C ASP A 7 -11.37 17.58 -10.92
N SER A 8 -10.96 18.65 -11.60
CA SER A 8 -9.60 18.75 -12.12
C SER A 8 -8.58 18.80 -10.98
N LEU A 9 -7.52 18.01 -11.13
CA LEU A 9 -6.36 18.11 -10.26
C LEU A 9 -5.58 19.39 -10.61
N GLU A 10 -5.64 20.40 -9.74
CA GLU A 10 -4.92 21.68 -9.92
C GLU A 10 -3.62 21.77 -9.12
N ARG A 11 -3.36 20.80 -8.25
CA ARG A 11 -2.20 20.74 -7.36
C ARG A 11 -1.64 19.33 -7.28
N PRO A 12 -0.38 19.16 -6.88
CA PRO A 12 0.17 17.85 -6.62
C PRO A 12 -0.68 17.07 -5.62
N VAL A 13 -0.85 15.78 -5.86
CA VAL A 13 -1.57 14.88 -4.96
C VAL A 13 -0.77 13.62 -4.70
N ASN A 14 -0.97 13.04 -3.52
CA ASN A 14 -0.45 11.74 -3.19
C ASN A 14 -1.43 10.67 -3.66
N VAL A 15 -0.96 9.78 -4.51
CA VAL A 15 -1.63 8.52 -4.80
C VAL A 15 -1.06 7.48 -3.87
N MET A 16 -1.94 6.82 -3.12
CA MET A 16 -1.60 5.77 -2.18
C MET A 16 -2.19 4.44 -2.67
N LEU A 17 -1.46 3.36 -2.46
CA LEU A 17 -1.89 1.99 -2.73
C LEU A 17 -1.62 1.13 -1.50
N GLU A 18 -2.68 0.52 -0.98
CA GLU A 18 -2.58 -0.53 0.03
C GLU A 18 -2.58 -1.89 -0.68
N PHE A 19 -1.55 -2.70 -0.41
CA PHE A 19 -1.41 -4.01 -1.05
C PHE A 19 -1.09 -5.10 -0.03
N ASN A 20 -1.89 -6.17 -0.04
CA ASN A 20 -1.83 -7.25 0.94
C ASN A 20 -1.77 -8.61 0.25
N GLN A 21 -1.05 -9.53 0.88
CA GLN A 21 -1.12 -10.96 0.60
C GLN A 21 -1.81 -11.64 1.79
N ASN A 22 -2.77 -12.51 1.50
CA ASN A 22 -3.50 -13.21 2.55
C ASN A 22 -2.64 -14.29 3.21
N ARG A 23 -2.84 -14.49 4.52
CA ARG A 23 -2.18 -15.54 5.31
C ARG A 23 -0.65 -15.52 5.18
N ASP A 24 -0.06 -14.34 5.27
CA ASP A 24 1.37 -14.13 5.11
C ASP A 24 2.08 -14.09 6.47
N TRP A 25 2.44 -15.25 7.02
CA TRP A 25 3.08 -15.38 8.33
C TRP A 25 4.60 -15.24 8.26
N ASN A 26 5.21 -14.77 9.35
CA ASN A 26 6.66 -14.84 9.56
C ASN A 26 7.00 -15.03 11.06
N GLU A 27 8.28 -14.97 11.41
CA GLU A 27 8.74 -15.16 12.81
C GLU A 27 8.18 -14.12 13.80
N TYR A 28 7.83 -12.93 13.32
CA TYR A 28 7.21 -11.90 14.14
C TYR A 28 5.67 -11.97 14.07
N TRP A 29 5.08 -12.12 12.89
CA TRP A 29 3.64 -12.17 12.60
C TRP A 29 3.14 -13.62 12.60
N THR A 30 3.15 -14.25 13.77
CA THR A 30 2.68 -15.63 13.97
C THR A 30 1.16 -15.73 13.92
N ASN A 31 0.64 -16.93 13.64
CA ASN A 31 -0.81 -17.16 13.57
C ASN A 31 -1.54 -16.95 14.91
N ASP A 32 -0.83 -16.93 16.03
CA ASP A 32 -1.36 -16.77 17.38
C ASP A 32 -1.03 -15.40 18.02
N LYS A 33 -0.40 -14.47 17.28
CA LYS A 33 0.00 -13.16 17.81
C LYS A 33 -1.17 -12.33 18.34
N TYR A 34 -2.34 -12.43 17.69
CA TYR A 34 -3.59 -11.80 18.12
C TYR A 34 -4.69 -12.87 18.24
N PRO A 35 -4.74 -13.61 19.37
CA PRO A 35 -5.70 -14.69 19.56
C PRO A 35 -7.15 -14.19 19.46
N GLY A 36 -7.97 -14.88 18.67
CA GLY A 36 -9.38 -14.54 18.47
C GLY A 36 -9.66 -13.41 17.47
N ASP A 37 -8.64 -12.78 16.89
CA ASP A 37 -8.83 -11.79 15.83
C ASP A 37 -8.91 -12.48 14.45
N GLU A 38 -10.13 -12.76 13.99
CA GLU A 38 -10.36 -13.40 12.70
C GLU A 38 -9.88 -12.58 11.51
N TYR A 39 -9.85 -11.24 11.61
CA TYR A 39 -9.39 -10.37 10.53
C TYR A 39 -7.87 -10.45 10.41
N TYR A 40 -7.18 -10.42 11.56
CA TYR A 40 -5.74 -10.70 11.61
C TYR A 40 -5.40 -12.06 10.99
N LEU A 41 -6.11 -13.12 11.40
CA LEU A 41 -5.86 -14.49 10.92
C LEU A 41 -6.03 -14.68 9.40
N ARG A 42 -6.73 -13.76 8.72
CA ARG A 42 -6.88 -13.76 7.26
C ARG A 42 -5.73 -13.05 6.55
N SER A 43 -5.02 -12.15 7.23
CA SER A 43 -3.97 -11.30 6.65
C SER A 43 -2.58 -11.70 7.17
N CYS A 44 -2.37 -11.60 8.49
CA CYS A 44 -1.12 -11.84 9.22
C CYS A 44 -0.14 -10.67 9.12
N GLN A 45 0.87 -10.72 8.26
CA GLN A 45 1.62 -9.51 7.94
C GLN A 45 0.65 -8.44 7.40
N PRO A 46 0.70 -7.20 7.94
CA PRO A 46 -0.16 -6.11 7.50
C PRO A 46 0.07 -5.77 6.02
N ALA A 47 -0.91 -5.11 5.41
CA ALA A 47 -0.77 -4.61 4.05
C ALA A 47 0.32 -3.54 3.98
N VAL A 48 1.12 -3.58 2.92
CA VAL A 48 2.15 -2.59 2.65
C VAL A 48 1.52 -1.40 1.94
N ILE A 49 1.84 -0.19 2.39
CA ILE A 49 1.38 1.06 1.80
C ILE A 49 2.48 1.65 0.92
N TYR A 50 2.13 1.86 -0.34
CA TYR A 50 2.96 2.54 -1.32
C TYR A 50 2.40 3.93 -1.59
N GLN A 51 3.28 4.91 -1.86
CA GLN A 51 2.89 6.26 -2.23
C GLN A 51 3.74 6.81 -3.37
N ALA A 52 3.11 7.57 -4.24
CA ALA A 52 3.77 8.49 -5.16
C ALA A 52 3.04 9.83 -5.16
N THR A 53 3.78 10.93 -5.31
CA THR A 53 3.21 12.25 -5.56
C THR A 53 3.15 12.48 -7.06
N ILE A 54 1.96 12.75 -7.58
CA ILE A 54 1.75 13.12 -8.98
C ILE A 54 1.49 14.63 -9.08
N ASP A 55 2.13 15.28 -10.05
CA ASP A 55 1.89 16.69 -10.37
C ASP A 55 1.08 16.79 -11.68
N PRO A 56 -0.15 17.30 -11.66
CA PRO A 56 -0.96 17.47 -12.86
C PRO A 56 -0.33 18.41 -13.90
N ALA A 57 0.59 19.29 -13.49
CA ALA A 57 1.35 20.15 -14.39
C ALA A 57 2.43 19.39 -15.20
N MET A 58 2.73 18.14 -14.84
CA MET A 58 3.73 17.29 -15.50
C MET A 58 3.07 16.01 -16.07
N PRO A 59 2.17 16.12 -17.07
CA PRO A 59 1.52 14.96 -17.67
C PRO A 59 2.48 14.13 -18.53
N GLY A 60 2.25 12.82 -18.63
CA GLY A 60 3.00 11.93 -19.53
C GLY A 60 4.20 11.23 -18.88
N GLY A 61 4.30 11.26 -17.55
CA GLY A 61 5.41 10.66 -16.80
C GLY A 61 5.08 9.32 -16.15
N GLU A 62 6.14 8.54 -15.92
CA GLU A 62 6.15 7.35 -15.07
C GLU A 62 6.64 7.75 -13.67
N VAL A 63 5.84 7.45 -12.64
CA VAL A 63 6.19 7.76 -11.25
C VAL A 63 6.24 6.46 -10.46
N LEU A 64 7.43 6.10 -10.01
CA LEU A 64 7.64 4.94 -9.14
C LEU A 64 7.08 5.23 -7.75
N MET A 65 6.26 4.33 -7.23
CA MET A 65 5.75 4.40 -5.87
C MET A 65 6.79 3.87 -4.89
N LYS A 66 6.90 4.52 -3.74
CA LYS A 66 7.78 4.10 -2.64
C LYS A 66 6.94 3.50 -1.53
N THR A 67 7.46 2.46 -0.88
CA THR A 67 6.89 1.99 0.39
C THR A 67 7.04 3.09 1.43
N ILE A 68 5.95 3.40 2.13
CA ILE A 68 5.90 4.45 3.17
C ILE A 68 5.44 3.94 4.53
N GLY A 69 5.02 2.68 4.62
CA GLY A 69 4.52 2.10 5.86
C GLY A 69 3.65 0.87 5.62
N HIS A 70 2.91 0.49 6.65
CA HIS A 70 1.93 -0.58 6.61
C HIS A 70 0.63 -0.16 7.31
N SER A 71 -0.47 -0.86 7.01
CA SER A 71 -1.76 -0.64 7.67
C SER A 71 -1.89 -1.38 9.00
N HIS A 72 -3.01 -1.20 9.70
CA HIS A 72 -3.32 -1.98 10.87
C HIS A 72 -3.47 -3.48 10.48
N PRO A 73 -2.86 -4.43 11.21
CA PRO A 73 -2.84 -5.85 10.84
C PRO A 73 -4.23 -6.51 10.73
N SER A 74 -5.22 -6.00 11.47
CA SER A 74 -6.63 -6.41 11.38
C SER A 74 -7.53 -5.44 10.59
N GLY A 75 -6.99 -4.40 9.95
CA GLY A 75 -7.76 -3.38 9.22
C GLY A 75 -8.73 -2.54 10.08
N LYS A 76 -8.50 -2.46 11.40
CA LYS A 76 -9.41 -1.79 12.35
C LYS A 76 -9.29 -0.26 12.34
N THR A 77 -8.15 0.26 11.90
CA THR A 77 -7.88 1.71 11.86
C THR A 77 -7.29 2.09 10.49
N GLY A 78 -7.40 3.38 10.15
CA GLY A 78 -6.74 3.98 8.98
C GLY A 78 -5.37 4.60 9.30
N GLU A 79 -4.73 4.13 10.38
CA GLU A 79 -3.41 4.63 10.78
C GLU A 79 -2.32 4.09 9.85
N LEU A 80 -1.34 4.95 9.55
CA LEU A 80 -0.14 4.59 8.79
C LEU A 80 1.00 4.34 9.78
N PHE A 81 1.47 3.10 9.85
CA PHE A 81 2.63 2.73 10.64
C PHE A 81 3.88 2.75 9.76
N ASP A 82 4.87 3.57 10.11
CA ASP A 82 6.08 3.78 9.30
C ASP A 82 7.14 2.68 9.50
N GLU A 83 7.07 1.94 10.61
CA GLU A 83 8.05 0.91 10.91
C GLU A 83 7.81 -0.41 10.16
N LEU A 84 8.79 -0.83 9.36
CA LEU A 84 8.69 -1.96 8.44
C LEU A 84 9.57 -3.14 8.84
N SER A 85 10.41 -3.01 9.87
CA SER A 85 11.45 -3.99 10.23
C SER A 85 10.94 -5.40 10.55
N THR A 86 9.65 -5.52 10.84
CA THR A 86 9.00 -6.79 11.17
C THR A 86 8.37 -7.50 9.98
N LEU A 87 8.33 -6.84 8.82
CA LEU A 87 7.82 -7.40 7.57
C LEU A 87 8.93 -8.13 6.80
N THR A 88 8.56 -9.19 6.10
CA THR A 88 9.45 -10.01 5.28
C THR A 88 8.88 -10.13 3.87
N THR A 89 8.15 -11.19 3.59
CA THR A 89 7.51 -11.50 2.31
C THR A 89 6.52 -10.43 1.87
N ALA A 90 5.89 -9.73 2.82
CA ALA A 90 5.00 -8.60 2.52
C ALA A 90 5.71 -7.47 1.76
N LEU A 91 7.00 -7.22 2.04
CA LEU A 91 7.80 -6.19 1.35
C LEU A 91 8.21 -6.62 -0.07
N THR A 92 8.03 -7.89 -0.42
CA THR A 92 8.42 -8.46 -1.71
C THR A 92 7.23 -8.91 -2.55
N ILE A 93 5.99 -8.56 -2.19
CA ILE A 93 4.78 -8.91 -2.95
C ILE A 93 4.83 -8.30 -4.37
N ALA A 94 5.48 -7.15 -4.52
CA ALA A 94 5.70 -6.50 -5.81
C ALA A 94 7.15 -6.02 -5.94
N ASP A 95 7.78 -6.31 -7.09
CA ASP A 95 9.14 -5.82 -7.39
C ASP A 95 9.15 -4.30 -7.63
N SER A 96 8.10 -3.77 -8.27
CA SER A 96 7.91 -2.33 -8.47
C SER A 96 6.45 -2.00 -8.75
N ILE A 97 6.05 -0.77 -8.41
CA ILE A 97 4.71 -0.24 -8.70
C ILE A 97 4.87 1.14 -9.32
N THR A 98 4.36 1.30 -10.55
CA THR A 98 4.53 2.52 -11.34
C THR A 98 3.18 3.11 -11.69
N ILE A 99 3.04 4.41 -11.47
CA ILE A 99 1.91 5.21 -11.96
C ILE A 99 2.26 5.79 -13.31
N TYR A 100 1.39 5.57 -14.28
CA TYR A 100 1.46 6.21 -15.60
C TYR A 100 0.50 7.40 -15.62
N THR A 101 1.03 8.60 -15.81
CA THR A 101 0.23 9.82 -15.94
C THR A 101 0.07 10.17 -17.43
N GLY A 102 -1.14 10.54 -17.86
CA GLY A 102 -1.44 10.84 -19.27
C GLY A 102 -2.39 9.84 -19.93
N LYS A 103 -2.58 9.94 -21.26
CA LYS A 103 -3.41 8.99 -21.99
C LYS A 103 -2.70 7.63 -22.04
N VAL A 104 -3.24 6.65 -21.32
CA VAL A 104 -2.90 5.24 -21.53
C VAL A 104 -3.18 4.92 -23.01
N LYS A 105 -2.17 4.43 -23.73
CA LYS A 105 -2.32 4.02 -25.14
C LYS A 105 -3.26 2.84 -25.28
#